data_AF-A0AAE7I2L9-F1
#
_entry.id   AF-A0AAE7I2L9-F1
#
_cell.length_a   1.000
_cell.length_b   1.000
_cell.length_c   1.000
_cell.angle_alpha   90.00
_cell.angle_beta   90.00
_cell.angle_gamma   90.00
#
_symmetry.space_group_name_H-M   'P 1'
#
loop_
_entity.id
_entity.type
_entity.pdbx_description
1 polymer ?
#
loop_
_entity_poly.entity_id
_entity_poly.type
_entity_poly.pdbx_seq_one_letter_code
_entity_poly.pdbx_strand_id
1 'polypeptide(L)'
;MLKYSQTPGIFKLEGNRLGRPYHRLPTMFTGNFDTIESHLGNYFLKKHRTNITLRKIQCEMDVINKSAELLVSQVGHLAFDIDRALLLMLLGNFYGLTSSLADENSEDDLPTKTETRLRSRLALDISNIIFNKNISGIPLTLKPDSSTVQTHWAYQLTFVLGDEENCSFRILLDDSHTDYILNLIRRSEHGEKKKQVDKANVEMRKKTLIKEIIHTLPLTMNVKIAEIPLNVADLTTIKPGDILPIAMPETFPVYIGKSELFNALIVEDKDKLFLSELTSKTEKSYE
;
A
#
# COMPACT_ATOMS: atom_id res chain seq x y z
N MET A 1 28.64 -19.82 -38.86
CA MET A 1 27.29 -19.76 -38.27
C MET A 1 27.45 -19.49 -36.78
N LEU A 2 27.31 -18.24 -36.36
CA LEU A 2 27.46 -17.85 -34.94
C LEU A 2 26.24 -18.34 -34.16
N LYS A 3 26.47 -19.17 -33.13
CA LYS A 3 25.42 -19.59 -32.19
C LYS A 3 25.09 -18.38 -31.30
N TYR A 4 24.10 -17.58 -31.70
CA TYR A 4 23.57 -16.43 -30.94
C TYR A 4 22.92 -16.82 -29.59
N SER A 5 22.97 -18.08 -29.17
CA SER A 5 22.21 -18.63 -28.04
C SER A 5 22.90 -18.55 -26.67
N GLN A 6 24.06 -17.90 -26.55
CA GLN A 6 24.85 -17.91 -25.30
C GLN A 6 25.40 -16.54 -24.90
N THR A 7 24.72 -15.46 -25.29
CA THR A 7 25.05 -14.12 -24.77
C THR A 7 24.15 -13.81 -23.58
N PRO A 8 24.69 -13.68 -22.35
CA PRO A 8 23.89 -13.30 -21.19
C PRO A 8 23.24 -11.93 -21.45
N GLY A 9 21.91 -11.86 -21.30
CA GLY A 9 21.13 -10.64 -21.55
C GLY A 9 20.55 -10.48 -22.97
N ILE A 10 20.82 -11.39 -23.91
CA ILE A 10 20.18 -11.37 -25.24
C ILE A 10 18.99 -12.33 -25.25
N PHE A 11 17.78 -11.74 -25.27
CA PHE A 11 16.52 -12.48 -25.29
C PHE A 11 16.16 -12.93 -26.71
N LYS A 12 15.87 -14.22 -26.89
CA LYS A 12 15.30 -14.74 -28.14
C LYS A 12 13.80 -14.41 -28.20
N LEU A 13 13.43 -13.48 -29.07
CA LEU A 13 12.04 -13.12 -29.37
C LEU A 13 11.43 -14.20 -30.26
N GLU A 14 10.71 -15.15 -29.67
CA GLU A 14 9.88 -16.11 -30.40
C GLU A 14 8.59 -15.43 -30.92
N GLY A 15 8.05 -15.89 -32.05
CA GLY A 15 6.94 -15.23 -32.75
C GLY A 15 5.64 -15.10 -31.94
N ASN A 16 5.41 -16.00 -30.98
CA ASN A 16 4.30 -15.94 -30.01
C ASN A 16 4.48 -14.83 -28.95
N ARG A 17 5.66 -14.18 -28.89
CA ARG A 17 6.03 -13.18 -27.86
C ARG A 17 5.97 -11.74 -28.36
N LEU A 18 5.71 -11.53 -29.64
CA LEU A 18 5.59 -10.19 -30.23
C LEU A 18 4.37 -9.46 -29.64
N GLY A 19 4.60 -8.26 -29.10
CA GLY A 19 3.55 -7.40 -28.53
C GLY A 19 3.21 -7.64 -27.05
N ARG A 20 3.85 -8.62 -26.38
CA ARG A 20 3.63 -8.93 -24.96
C ARG A 20 4.79 -8.41 -24.09
N PRO A 21 4.55 -7.57 -23.07
CA PRO A 21 5.62 -6.96 -22.28
C PRO A 21 6.14 -7.89 -21.16
N TYR A 22 6.70 -9.04 -21.52
CA TYR A 22 7.21 -10.04 -20.56
C TYR A 22 8.26 -9.49 -19.59
N HIS A 23 9.05 -8.48 -19.99
CA HIS A 23 10.01 -7.79 -19.13
C HIS A 23 9.38 -7.11 -17.90
N ARG A 24 8.05 -6.97 -17.85
CA ARG A 24 7.34 -6.39 -16.70
C ARG A 24 6.94 -7.42 -15.65
N LEU A 25 6.95 -8.72 -15.98
CA LEU A 25 6.65 -9.76 -14.99
C LEU A 25 7.57 -9.73 -13.77
N PRO A 26 8.92 -9.58 -13.92
CA PRO A 26 9.81 -9.48 -12.77
C PRO A 26 9.42 -8.32 -11.85
N THR A 27 9.08 -7.16 -12.43
CA THR A 27 8.82 -5.92 -11.67
C THR A 27 7.72 -6.07 -10.62
N MET A 28 6.77 -6.97 -10.89
CA MET A 28 5.63 -7.24 -10.03
C MET A 28 6.01 -8.07 -8.80
N PHE A 29 6.91 -9.04 -8.96
CA PHE A 29 7.41 -9.85 -7.85
C PHE A 29 8.54 -9.14 -7.08
N THR A 30 9.42 -8.42 -7.79
CA THR A 30 10.48 -7.63 -7.15
C THR A 30 9.93 -6.42 -6.42
N GLY A 31 8.84 -5.81 -6.89
CA GLY A 31 8.18 -4.70 -6.21
C GLY A 31 7.56 -5.09 -4.86
N ASN A 32 7.20 -6.37 -4.70
CA ASN A 32 6.58 -6.89 -3.48
C ASN A 32 7.55 -7.79 -2.69
N PHE A 33 8.86 -7.66 -2.95
CA PHE A 33 9.90 -8.53 -2.40
C PHE A 33 9.86 -8.60 -0.87
N ASP A 34 9.90 -7.47 -0.17
CA ASP A 34 9.91 -7.41 1.30
C ASP A 34 8.66 -8.05 1.92
N THR A 35 7.52 -7.90 1.25
CA THR A 35 6.25 -8.49 1.71
C THR A 35 6.28 -10.01 1.53
N ILE A 36 6.74 -10.49 0.37
CA ILE A 36 6.89 -11.91 0.09
C ILE A 36 7.91 -12.54 1.05
N GLU A 37 9.08 -11.90 1.26
CA GLU A 37 10.10 -12.35 2.20
C GLU A 37 9.54 -12.49 3.61
N SER A 38 8.87 -11.46 4.14
CA SER A 38 8.30 -11.47 5.49
C SER A 38 7.28 -12.61 5.66
N HIS A 39 6.40 -12.82 4.67
CA HIS A 39 5.42 -13.89 4.73
C HIS A 39 6.05 -15.29 4.62
N LEU A 40 7.05 -15.47 3.75
CA LEU A 40 7.79 -16.72 3.61
C LEU A 40 8.61 -17.04 4.86
N GLY A 41 9.36 -16.08 5.39
CA GLY A 41 10.14 -16.25 6.62
C GLY A 41 9.26 -16.64 7.81
N ASN A 42 8.12 -15.97 7.98
CA ASN A 42 7.12 -16.35 8.99
C ASN A 42 6.56 -17.75 8.77
N TYR A 43 6.31 -18.15 7.52
CA TYR A 43 5.81 -19.48 7.19
C TYR A 43 6.82 -20.57 7.57
N PHE A 44 8.09 -20.43 7.14
CA PHE A 44 9.14 -21.40 7.43
C PHE A 44 9.45 -21.48 8.93
N LEU A 45 9.46 -20.35 9.63
CA LEU A 45 9.68 -20.31 11.06
C LEU A 45 8.55 -21.02 11.82
N LYS A 46 7.29 -20.73 11.50
CA LYS A 46 6.13 -21.28 12.22
C LYS A 46 5.87 -22.75 11.90
N LYS A 47 5.92 -23.15 10.62
CA LYS A 47 5.56 -24.51 10.21
C LYS A 47 6.74 -25.49 10.20
N HIS A 48 7.95 -25.01 9.91
CA HIS A 48 9.13 -25.85 9.72
C HIS A 48 10.26 -25.56 10.71
N ARG A 49 10.04 -24.67 11.70
CA ARG A 49 11.04 -24.29 12.72
C ARG A 49 12.38 -23.87 12.14
N THR A 50 12.35 -23.35 10.92
CA THR A 50 13.54 -23.03 10.15
C THR A 50 13.56 -21.54 9.89
N ASN A 51 14.65 -20.88 10.32
CA ASN A 51 14.83 -19.45 10.08
C ASN A 51 15.56 -19.27 8.74
N ILE A 52 14.81 -18.87 7.71
CA ILE A 52 15.30 -18.69 6.35
C ILE A 52 14.74 -17.40 5.79
N THR A 53 15.61 -16.63 5.14
CA THR A 53 15.28 -15.37 4.46
C THR A 53 15.34 -15.54 2.96
N LEU A 54 14.56 -14.74 2.24
CA LEU A 54 14.58 -14.69 0.78
C LEU A 54 15.71 -13.77 0.34
N ARG A 55 16.66 -14.27 -0.45
CA ARG A 55 17.82 -13.50 -0.90
C ARG A 55 17.59 -12.81 -2.24
N LYS A 56 17.01 -13.52 -3.20
CA LYS A 56 16.73 -13.00 -4.54
C LYS A 56 15.57 -13.74 -5.22
N ILE A 57 14.88 -13.03 -6.09
CA ILE A 57 13.91 -13.61 -7.03
C ILE A 57 14.53 -13.49 -8.43
N GLN A 58 14.78 -14.64 -9.07
CA GLN A 58 15.24 -14.72 -10.44
C GLN A 58 14.08 -15.10 -11.35
N CYS A 59 14.12 -14.60 -12.57
CA CYS A 59 13.09 -14.83 -13.57
C CYS A 59 13.71 -15.38 -14.83
N GLU A 60 13.18 -16.50 -15.31
CA GLU A 60 13.58 -17.12 -16.56
C GLU A 60 12.36 -17.35 -17.43
N MET A 61 12.55 -17.28 -18.74
CA MET A 61 11.49 -17.50 -19.71
C MET A 61 11.72 -18.82 -20.42
N ASP A 62 10.65 -19.43 -20.90
CA ASP A 62 10.74 -20.56 -21.84
C ASP A 62 11.48 -21.78 -21.29
N VAL A 63 11.03 -22.26 -20.13
CA VAL A 63 11.73 -23.32 -19.39
C VAL A 63 11.08 -24.67 -19.64
N ILE A 64 11.92 -25.68 -19.80
CA ILE A 64 11.49 -27.08 -19.84
C ILE A 64 11.76 -27.68 -18.46
N ASN A 65 10.71 -28.07 -17.75
CA ASN A 65 10.80 -28.74 -16.46
C ASN A 65 9.80 -29.90 -16.41
N LYS A 66 10.31 -31.11 -16.14
CA LYS A 66 9.53 -32.36 -16.09
C LYS A 66 9.28 -32.86 -14.66
N SER A 67 10.03 -32.38 -13.68
CA SER A 67 9.98 -32.82 -12.29
C SER A 67 8.99 -32.03 -11.45
N ALA A 68 8.51 -30.89 -11.96
CA ALA A 68 7.63 -29.98 -11.24
C ALA A 68 6.26 -30.59 -10.92
N GLU A 69 5.73 -30.23 -9.76
CA GLU A 69 4.42 -30.64 -9.29
C GLU A 69 3.34 -29.72 -9.86
N LEU A 70 2.33 -30.30 -10.48
CA LEU A 70 1.29 -29.57 -11.20
C LEU A 70 0.17 -29.11 -10.28
N LEU A 71 -0.19 -27.84 -10.44
CA LEU A 71 -1.29 -27.16 -9.81
C LEU A 71 -2.19 -26.58 -10.90
N VAL A 72 -3.49 -26.51 -10.63
CA VAL A 72 -4.47 -25.86 -11.50
C VAL A 72 -5.08 -24.67 -10.77
N SER A 73 -5.23 -23.57 -11.52
CA SER A 73 -5.94 -22.37 -11.06
C SER A 73 -7.18 -22.13 -11.92
N GLN A 74 -7.93 -21.08 -11.60
CA GLN A 74 -9.04 -20.61 -12.43
C GLN A 74 -8.59 -20.02 -13.79
N VAL A 75 -7.29 -19.84 -14.00
CA VAL A 75 -6.70 -19.25 -15.21
C VAL A 75 -6.06 -20.31 -16.12
N GLY A 76 -5.42 -21.33 -15.54
CA GLY A 76 -4.67 -22.32 -16.31
C GLY A 76 -3.87 -23.26 -15.40
N HIS A 77 -2.77 -23.79 -15.91
CA HIS A 77 -1.85 -24.67 -15.18
C HIS A 77 -0.63 -23.91 -14.66
N LEU A 78 -0.20 -24.29 -13.47
CA LEU A 78 0.96 -23.77 -12.77
C LEU A 78 1.74 -24.95 -12.24
N ALA A 79 3.05 -24.83 -12.07
CA ALA A 79 3.81 -25.87 -11.39
C ALA A 79 4.75 -25.33 -10.33
N PHE A 80 5.10 -26.23 -9.40
CA PHE A 80 5.98 -25.97 -8.28
C PHE A 80 7.12 -26.98 -8.25
N ASP A 81 8.35 -26.47 -8.13
CA ASP A 81 9.54 -27.28 -7.97
C ASP A 81 10.36 -26.79 -6.78
N ILE A 82 11.09 -27.69 -6.13
CA ILE A 82 11.90 -27.36 -4.96
C ILE A 82 13.18 -28.19 -4.98
N ASP A 83 14.31 -27.54 -4.68
CA ASP A 83 15.58 -28.23 -4.61
C ASP A 83 15.54 -29.26 -3.47
N ARG A 84 16.06 -30.46 -3.73
CA ARG A 84 16.01 -31.57 -2.76
C ARG A 84 16.77 -31.25 -1.48
N ALA A 85 17.88 -30.52 -1.57
CA ALA A 85 18.65 -30.06 -0.40
C ALA A 85 17.78 -29.22 0.55
N LEU A 86 17.01 -28.28 0.02
CA LEU A 86 16.05 -27.48 0.78
C LEU A 86 14.96 -28.35 1.40
N LEU A 87 14.40 -29.29 0.63
CA LEU A 87 13.35 -30.20 1.09
C LEU A 87 13.83 -31.08 2.26
N LEU A 88 15.03 -31.65 2.16
CA LEU A 88 15.62 -32.51 3.18
C LEU A 88 15.99 -31.73 4.44
N MET A 89 16.50 -30.52 4.30
CA MET A 89 16.78 -29.65 5.44
C MET A 89 15.50 -29.26 6.18
N LEU A 90 14.42 -28.91 5.47
CA LEU A 90 13.11 -28.65 6.08
C LEU A 90 12.55 -29.90 6.79
N LEU A 91 12.76 -31.08 6.23
CA LEU A 91 12.36 -32.36 6.84
C LEU A 91 13.18 -32.66 8.10
N GLY A 92 14.50 -32.48 8.05
CA GLY A 92 15.41 -32.68 9.18
C GLY A 92 15.03 -31.79 10.36
N ASN A 93 14.82 -30.49 10.11
CA ASN A 93 14.40 -29.54 11.15
C ASN A 93 13.00 -29.85 11.70
N PHE A 94 12.08 -30.34 10.87
CA PHE A 94 10.75 -30.75 11.33
C PHE A 94 10.82 -31.94 12.32
N TYR A 95 11.72 -32.90 12.08
CA TYR A 95 11.94 -34.03 12.96
C TYR A 95 12.99 -33.81 14.07
N GLY A 96 13.62 -32.62 14.12
CA GLY A 96 14.66 -32.30 15.09
C GLY A 96 15.98 -33.04 14.85
N LEU A 97 16.22 -33.50 13.62
CA LEU A 97 17.49 -34.06 13.20
C LEU A 97 18.46 -32.90 12.98
N THR A 98 19.54 -32.83 13.78
CA THR A 98 20.63 -31.91 13.50
C THR A 98 21.30 -32.35 12.22
N SER A 99 21.09 -31.64 11.11
CA SER A 99 21.73 -31.96 9.84
C SER A 99 23.23 -31.77 9.97
N SER A 100 23.97 -32.86 10.20
CA SER A 100 25.21 -33.03 9.44
C SER A 100 24.78 -33.08 7.99
N LEU A 101 25.37 -32.22 7.17
CA LEU A 101 25.14 -32.10 5.74
C LEU A 101 24.77 -33.46 5.15
N ALA A 102 23.59 -33.52 4.55
CA ALA A 102 23.13 -34.68 3.80
C ALA A 102 24.29 -35.17 2.94
N ASP A 103 24.59 -36.47 3.02
CA ASP A 103 25.60 -37.13 2.18
C ASP A 103 25.52 -36.59 0.75
N GLU A 104 26.57 -35.90 0.32
CA GLU A 104 26.71 -35.29 -1.02
C GLU A 104 26.73 -36.32 -2.17
N ASN A 105 26.32 -37.58 -1.94
CA ASN A 105 26.47 -38.70 -2.87
C ASN A 105 25.16 -39.48 -3.14
N SER A 106 24.00 -38.83 -3.10
CA SER A 106 22.74 -39.50 -3.46
C SER A 106 21.87 -38.71 -4.42
N GLU A 107 22.43 -38.10 -5.46
CA GLU A 107 21.63 -37.44 -6.51
C GLU A 107 20.72 -38.42 -7.32
N ASP A 108 20.94 -39.73 -7.20
CA ASP A 108 20.31 -40.77 -8.04
C ASP A 108 19.16 -41.54 -7.36
N ASP A 109 18.78 -41.21 -6.13
CA ASP A 109 17.73 -41.96 -5.42
C ASP A 109 16.32 -41.36 -5.63
N LEU A 110 15.34 -42.23 -5.85
CA LEU A 110 13.94 -41.84 -6.09
C LEU A 110 13.39 -41.08 -4.87
N PRO A 111 12.59 -40.02 -5.06
CA PRO A 111 12.04 -39.25 -3.95
C PRO A 111 11.19 -40.13 -3.02
N THR A 112 11.43 -40.05 -1.72
CA THR A 112 10.69 -40.84 -0.74
C THR A 112 9.21 -40.42 -0.67
N LYS A 113 8.34 -41.30 -0.16
CA LYS A 113 6.90 -40.97 0.05
C LYS A 113 6.71 -39.78 1.00
N THR A 114 7.63 -39.60 1.95
CA THR A 114 7.66 -38.46 2.88
C THR A 114 8.05 -37.17 2.18
N GLU A 115 9.10 -37.20 1.34
CA GLU A 115 9.50 -36.06 0.51
C GLU A 115 8.38 -35.63 -0.43
N THR A 116 7.76 -36.58 -1.14
CA THR A 116 6.67 -36.29 -2.07
C THR A 116 5.48 -35.60 -1.38
N ARG A 117 5.09 -36.08 -0.19
CA ARG A 117 3.99 -35.47 0.59
C ARG A 117 4.34 -34.06 1.07
N LEU A 118 5.58 -33.86 1.53
CA LEU A 118 6.03 -32.54 1.99
C LEU A 118 6.06 -31.57 0.81
N ARG A 119 6.59 -32.00 -0.33
CA ARG A 119 6.59 -31.25 -1.58
C ARG A 119 5.18 -30.81 -1.99
N SER A 120 4.20 -31.70 -2.01
CA SER A 120 2.80 -31.36 -2.32
C SER A 120 2.18 -30.35 -1.38
N ARG A 121 2.50 -30.47 -0.10
CA ARG A 121 2.03 -29.51 0.90
C ARG A 121 2.68 -28.14 0.71
N LEU A 122 3.99 -28.10 0.49
CA LEU A 122 4.73 -26.87 0.23
C LEU A 122 4.25 -26.19 -1.06
N ALA A 123 4.01 -26.96 -2.12
CA ALA A 123 3.50 -26.46 -3.39
C ALA A 123 2.21 -25.66 -3.22
N LEU A 124 1.23 -26.22 -2.50
CA LEU A 124 -0.03 -25.53 -2.22
C LEU A 124 0.13 -24.35 -1.26
N ASP A 125 0.83 -24.54 -0.14
CA ASP A 125 0.99 -23.51 0.88
C ASP A 125 1.72 -22.28 0.33
N ILE A 126 2.90 -22.49 -0.28
CA ILE A 126 3.76 -21.42 -0.80
C ILE A 126 3.07 -20.71 -1.96
N SER A 127 2.45 -21.46 -2.88
CA SER A 127 1.77 -20.84 -4.01
C SER A 127 0.55 -20.04 -3.56
N ASN A 128 -0.20 -20.47 -2.54
CA ASN A 128 -1.30 -19.66 -1.98
C ASN A 128 -0.81 -18.40 -1.24
N ILE A 129 0.38 -18.44 -0.65
CA ILE A 129 1.01 -17.25 -0.04
C ILE A 129 1.41 -16.26 -1.14
N ILE A 130 2.10 -16.74 -2.17
CA ILE A 130 2.61 -15.88 -3.25
C ILE A 130 1.45 -15.33 -4.07
N PHE A 131 0.47 -16.14 -4.46
CA PHE A 131 -0.69 -15.72 -5.27
C PHE A 131 -1.89 -15.31 -4.42
N ASN A 132 -1.62 -14.43 -3.44
CA ASN A 132 -2.64 -13.75 -2.67
C ASN A 132 -2.82 -12.30 -3.13
N LYS A 133 -4.07 -11.83 -3.18
CA LYS A 133 -4.41 -10.43 -3.48
C LYS A 133 -3.71 -9.42 -2.56
N ASN A 134 -3.44 -9.78 -1.30
CA ASN A 134 -2.82 -8.87 -0.35
C ASN A 134 -1.28 -8.88 -0.41
N ILE A 135 -0.68 -9.92 -0.99
CA ILE A 135 0.77 -10.13 -0.99
C ILE A 135 1.35 -9.74 -2.34
N SER A 136 0.97 -10.44 -3.41
CA SER A 136 1.38 -10.08 -4.77
C SER A 136 0.36 -9.19 -5.46
N GLY A 137 -0.93 -9.28 -5.09
CA GLY A 137 -1.99 -8.62 -5.87
C GLY A 137 -2.59 -9.52 -6.95
N ILE A 138 -2.13 -10.77 -7.07
CA ILE A 138 -2.68 -11.78 -7.98
C ILE A 138 -3.56 -12.71 -7.14
N PRO A 139 -4.90 -12.65 -7.26
CA PRO A 139 -5.77 -13.62 -6.61
C PRO A 139 -5.83 -14.90 -7.46
N LEU A 140 -5.12 -15.96 -7.05
CA LEU A 140 -5.30 -17.32 -7.61
C LEU A 140 -5.86 -18.26 -6.56
N THR A 141 -6.76 -19.14 -6.98
CA THR A 141 -7.24 -20.28 -6.17
C THR A 141 -6.64 -21.55 -6.73
N LEU A 142 -5.75 -22.19 -5.98
CA LEU A 142 -4.95 -23.30 -6.46
C LEU A 142 -5.45 -24.65 -5.93
N LYS A 143 -5.42 -25.65 -6.81
CA LYS A 143 -5.73 -27.06 -6.51
C LYS A 143 -4.65 -27.96 -7.10
N PRO A 144 -4.34 -29.11 -6.49
CA PRO A 144 -3.42 -30.07 -7.09
C PRO A 144 -4.03 -30.68 -8.35
N ASP A 145 -3.20 -30.89 -9.37
CA ASP A 145 -3.57 -31.60 -10.60
C ASP A 145 -2.66 -32.81 -10.77
N SER A 146 -3.26 -34.00 -10.85
CA SER A 146 -2.55 -35.27 -11.04
C SER A 146 -2.81 -35.90 -12.41
N SER A 147 -3.55 -35.20 -13.29
CA SER A 147 -4.09 -35.77 -14.52
C SER A 147 -3.42 -35.25 -15.78
N THR A 148 -2.93 -34.00 -15.75
CA THR A 148 -2.26 -33.39 -16.88
C THR A 148 -0.75 -33.61 -16.82
N VAL A 149 -0.11 -33.57 -17.98
CA VAL A 149 1.35 -33.57 -18.08
C VAL A 149 1.75 -32.35 -18.89
N GLN A 150 2.41 -31.40 -18.24
CA GLN A 150 2.95 -30.21 -18.87
C GLN A 150 4.42 -30.07 -18.51
N THR A 151 5.27 -30.08 -19.54
CA THR A 151 6.73 -30.03 -19.38
C THR A 151 7.35 -28.73 -19.87
N HIS A 152 6.55 -27.87 -20.49
CA HIS A 152 6.99 -26.63 -21.09
C HIS A 152 6.23 -25.45 -20.46
N TRP A 153 6.99 -24.43 -20.08
CA TRP A 153 6.51 -23.35 -19.25
C TRP A 153 6.91 -22.01 -19.85
N ALA A 154 5.96 -21.10 -19.94
CA ALA A 154 6.18 -19.77 -20.49
C ALA A 154 7.15 -18.96 -19.62
N TYR A 155 7.05 -19.15 -18.30
CA TYR A 155 7.79 -18.36 -17.32
C TYR A 155 8.16 -19.18 -16.08
N GLN A 156 9.33 -18.93 -15.50
CA GLN A 156 9.81 -19.53 -14.26
C GLN A 156 10.27 -18.44 -13.29
N LEU A 157 9.73 -18.47 -12.08
CA LEU A 157 10.14 -17.65 -10.94
C LEU A 157 10.98 -18.53 -10.01
N THR A 158 12.25 -18.19 -9.80
CA THR A 158 13.15 -18.91 -8.90
C THR A 158 13.41 -18.07 -7.66
N PHE A 159 13.04 -18.59 -6.50
CA PHE A 159 13.20 -17.94 -5.20
C PHE A 159 14.39 -18.59 -4.50
N VAL A 160 15.48 -17.84 -4.34
CA VAL A 160 16.70 -18.32 -3.67
C VAL A 160 16.65 -17.91 -2.22
N LEU A 161 16.75 -18.89 -1.34
CA LEU A 161 16.61 -18.78 0.10
C LEU A 161 17.96 -18.97 0.80
N GLY A 162 18.28 -18.10 1.76
CA GLY A 162 19.56 -18.15 2.48
C GLY A 162 20.78 -17.83 1.60
N ASP A 163 21.97 -18.21 2.10
CA ASP A 163 23.26 -17.88 1.47
C ASP A 163 23.74 -18.95 0.47
N GLU A 164 23.22 -20.17 0.59
CA GLU A 164 23.51 -21.34 -0.25
C GLU A 164 22.70 -21.31 -1.56
N GLU A 165 23.34 -21.55 -2.71
CA GLU A 165 22.63 -21.54 -4.00
C GLU A 165 21.69 -22.74 -4.20
N ASN A 166 21.89 -23.83 -3.44
CA ASN A 166 21.09 -25.06 -3.51
C ASN A 166 19.80 -25.01 -2.65
N CYS A 167 19.51 -23.84 -2.09
CA CYS A 167 18.31 -23.59 -1.29
C CYS A 167 17.29 -22.78 -2.10
N SER A 168 16.78 -23.32 -3.20
CA SER A 168 15.78 -22.62 -4.01
C SER A 168 14.49 -23.40 -4.23
N PHE A 169 13.41 -22.67 -4.47
CA PHE A 169 12.18 -23.21 -5.03
C PHE A 169 11.75 -22.41 -6.25
N ARG A 170 11.00 -23.07 -7.14
CA ARG A 170 10.62 -22.54 -8.45
C ARG A 170 9.12 -22.62 -8.62
N ILE A 171 8.56 -21.58 -9.20
CA ILE A 171 7.15 -21.54 -9.63
C ILE A 171 7.14 -21.34 -11.13
N LEU A 172 6.48 -22.24 -11.85
CA LEU A 172 6.39 -22.23 -13.29
C LEU A 172 4.98 -21.83 -13.73
N LEU A 173 4.90 -20.89 -14.67
CA LEU A 173 3.67 -20.32 -15.18
C LEU A 173 3.47 -20.72 -16.65
N ASP A 174 2.26 -21.11 -17.00
CA ASP A 174 1.85 -21.27 -18.39
C ASP A 174 1.60 -19.90 -19.06
N ASP A 175 1.28 -19.92 -20.35
CA ASP A 175 0.97 -18.71 -21.12
C ASP A 175 -0.25 -17.97 -20.56
N SER A 176 -1.27 -18.71 -20.11
CA SER A 176 -2.53 -18.17 -19.57
C SER A 176 -2.29 -17.35 -18.30
N HIS A 177 -1.51 -17.87 -17.36
CA HIS A 177 -1.12 -17.16 -16.14
C HIS A 177 -0.27 -15.94 -16.45
N THR A 178 0.65 -16.08 -17.40
CA THR A 178 1.53 -14.99 -17.78
C THR A 178 0.73 -13.82 -18.36
N ASP A 179 -0.22 -14.10 -19.27
CA ASP A 179 -1.11 -13.10 -19.84
C ASP A 179 -2.03 -12.46 -18.79
N TYR A 180 -2.53 -13.26 -17.84
CA TYR A 180 -3.34 -12.77 -16.74
C TYR A 180 -2.59 -11.76 -15.87
N ILE A 181 -1.35 -12.07 -15.48
CA ILE A 181 -0.51 -11.17 -14.67
C ILE A 181 -0.16 -9.91 -15.45
N LEU A 182 0.21 -10.03 -16.74
CA LEU A 182 0.47 -8.88 -17.60
C LEU A 182 -0.74 -7.95 -17.73
N ASN A 183 -1.95 -8.52 -17.83
CA ASN A 183 -3.18 -7.75 -17.87
C ASN A 183 -3.50 -7.07 -16.52
N LEU A 184 -3.16 -7.71 -15.39
CA LEU A 184 -3.28 -7.07 -14.07
C LEU A 184 -2.35 -5.84 -13.96
N ILE A 185 -1.10 -5.96 -14.39
CA ILE A 185 -0.13 -4.86 -14.40
C ILE A 185 -0.64 -3.70 -15.29
N ARG A 186 -1.19 -4.01 -16.46
CA ARG A 186 -1.79 -2.98 -17.33
C ARG A 186 -2.96 -2.26 -16.65
N ARG A 187 -3.82 -2.99 -15.94
CA ARG A 187 -4.99 -2.42 -15.25
C ARG A 187 -4.59 -1.57 -14.05
N SER A 188 -3.58 -1.96 -13.27
CA SER A 188 -3.09 -1.15 -12.16
C SER A 188 -2.51 0.18 -12.66
N GLU A 189 -1.70 0.17 -13.73
CA GLU A 189 -1.15 1.39 -14.33
C GLU A 189 -2.22 2.34 -14.86
N HIS A 190 -3.23 1.82 -15.57
CA HIS A 190 -4.35 2.64 -16.04
C HIS A 190 -5.23 3.13 -14.88
N GLY A 191 -5.36 2.36 -13.81
CA GLY A 191 -6.07 2.73 -12.59
C GLY A 191 -5.35 3.84 -11.81
N GLU A 192 -4.02 3.82 -11.74
CA GLU A 192 -3.23 4.86 -11.08
C GLU A 192 -3.27 6.19 -11.83
N LYS A 193 -3.23 6.16 -13.17
CA LYS A 193 -3.42 7.36 -14.00
C LYS A 193 -4.80 8.00 -13.80
N LYS A 194 -5.87 7.21 -13.65
CA LYS A 194 -7.20 7.71 -13.27
C LYS A 194 -7.22 8.29 -11.85
N LYS A 195 -6.62 7.59 -10.87
CA LYS A 195 -6.58 8.04 -9.47
C LYS A 195 -5.79 9.34 -9.24
N GLN A 196 -4.75 9.62 -10.03
CA GLN A 196 -4.04 10.90 -9.94
C GLN A 196 -4.89 12.09 -10.43
N VAL A 197 -5.66 11.90 -11.51
CA VAL A 197 -6.59 12.93 -12.02
C VAL A 197 -7.74 13.17 -11.03
N ASP A 198 -8.24 12.13 -10.37
CA ASP A 198 -9.31 12.26 -9.38
C ASP A 198 -8.85 12.95 -8.08
N LYS A 199 -7.62 12.70 -7.61
CA LYS A 199 -7.07 13.35 -6.41
C LYS A 199 -6.87 14.86 -6.60
N ALA A 200 -6.34 15.29 -7.76
CA ALA A 200 -6.16 16.70 -8.07
C ALA A 200 -7.50 17.45 -8.15
N ASN A 201 -8.54 16.82 -8.72
CA ASN A 201 -9.88 17.39 -8.78
C ASN A 201 -10.56 17.48 -7.41
N VAL A 202 -10.32 16.53 -6.50
CA VAL A 202 -10.88 16.55 -5.13
C VAL A 202 -10.25 17.66 -4.29
N GLU A 203 -8.93 17.88 -4.39
CA GLU A 203 -8.27 19.00 -3.68
C GLU A 203 -8.74 20.37 -4.18
N MET A 204 -8.90 20.52 -5.50
CA MET A 204 -9.40 21.77 -6.08
C MET A 204 -10.83 22.06 -5.63
N ARG A 205 -11.72 21.04 -5.64
CA ARG A 205 -13.10 21.17 -5.15
C ARG A 205 -13.16 21.48 -3.66
N LYS A 206 -12.32 20.87 -2.83
CA LYS A 206 -12.24 21.18 -1.39
C LYS A 206 -11.84 22.64 -1.14
N LYS A 207 -10.85 23.16 -1.88
CA LYS A 207 -10.43 24.56 -1.75
C LYS A 207 -11.55 25.53 -2.15
N THR A 208 -12.29 25.23 -3.22
CA THR A 208 -13.43 26.06 -3.64
C THR A 208 -14.58 26.04 -2.63
N LEU A 209 -14.94 24.86 -2.11
CA LEU A 209 -15.96 24.70 -1.07
C LEU A 209 -15.61 25.43 0.22
N ILE A 210 -14.36 25.34 0.69
CA ILE A 210 -13.92 26.06 1.89
C ILE A 210 -14.02 27.57 1.68
N LYS A 211 -13.65 28.07 0.49
CA LYS A 211 -13.76 29.48 0.16
C LYS A 211 -15.21 29.97 0.16
N GLU A 212 -16.13 29.20 -0.43
CA GLU A 212 -17.56 29.52 -0.42
C GLU A 212 -18.16 29.49 1.00
N ILE A 213 -17.77 28.51 1.83
CA ILE A 213 -18.20 28.45 3.23
C ILE A 213 -17.71 29.66 4.01
N ILE A 214 -16.44 30.06 3.85
CA ILE A 214 -15.89 31.25 4.53
C ILE A 214 -16.67 32.52 4.14
N HIS A 215 -17.04 32.67 2.86
CA HIS A 215 -17.80 33.83 2.39
C HIS A 215 -19.27 33.84 2.79
N THR A 216 -19.84 32.70 3.21
CA THR A 216 -21.26 32.58 3.59
C THR A 216 -21.48 32.46 5.10
N LEU A 217 -20.42 32.42 5.90
CA LEU A 217 -20.51 32.33 7.36
C LEU A 217 -21.10 33.63 7.93
N PRO A 218 -22.26 33.57 8.61
CA PRO A 218 -22.83 34.74 9.27
C PRO A 218 -21.94 35.15 10.45
N LEU A 219 -21.35 36.33 10.36
CA LEU A 219 -20.51 36.91 11.41
C LEU A 219 -21.32 37.92 12.22
N THR A 220 -21.43 37.69 13.53
CA THR A 220 -22.05 38.63 14.46
C THR A 220 -20.96 39.44 15.16
N MET A 221 -20.97 40.75 14.95
CA MET A 221 -20.09 41.70 15.62
C MET A 221 -20.81 42.35 16.79
N ASN A 222 -20.17 42.40 17.95
CA ASN A 222 -20.70 43.03 19.16
C ASN A 222 -19.86 44.25 19.50
N VAL A 223 -20.51 45.37 19.83
CA VAL A 223 -19.84 46.61 20.23
C VAL A 223 -20.34 46.99 21.62
N LYS A 224 -19.40 47.17 22.55
CA LYS A 224 -19.73 47.61 23.91
C LYS A 224 -19.73 49.13 23.96
N ILE A 225 -20.93 49.71 23.98
CA ILE A 225 -21.13 51.16 23.86
C ILE A 225 -20.94 51.87 25.21
N ALA A 226 -21.39 51.24 26.30
CA ALA A 226 -21.39 51.85 27.61
C ALA A 226 -21.14 50.83 28.71
N GLU A 227 -20.46 51.27 29.77
CA GLU A 227 -20.29 50.52 31.01
C GLU A 227 -20.38 51.47 32.19
N ILE A 228 -21.19 51.11 33.18
CA ILE A 228 -21.27 51.85 34.44
C ILE A 228 -21.03 50.84 35.58
N PRO A 229 -19.96 51.02 36.38
CA PRO A 229 -19.81 50.28 37.62
C PRO A 229 -20.81 50.82 38.65
N LEU A 230 -21.73 49.97 39.10
CA LEU A 230 -22.73 50.28 40.15
C LEU A 230 -22.62 49.27 41.28
N ASN A 231 -22.79 49.76 42.52
CA ASN A 231 -22.89 48.89 43.68
C ASN A 231 -24.32 48.32 43.79
N VAL A 232 -24.45 47.20 44.50
CA VAL A 232 -25.73 46.48 44.65
C VAL A 232 -26.80 47.36 45.32
N ALA A 233 -26.42 48.21 46.28
CA ALA A 233 -27.34 49.15 46.91
C ALA A 233 -27.93 50.15 45.91
N ASP A 234 -27.09 50.69 45.02
CA ASP A 234 -27.49 51.69 44.02
C ASP A 234 -28.35 51.07 42.91
N LEU A 235 -28.15 49.79 42.58
CA LEU A 235 -29.02 49.07 41.64
C LEU A 235 -30.47 48.93 42.15
N THR A 236 -30.65 48.81 43.47
CA THR A 236 -32.01 48.64 44.06
C THR A 236 -32.82 49.94 44.12
N THR A 237 -32.16 51.09 43.93
CA THR A 237 -32.80 52.41 44.01
C THR A 237 -33.18 52.98 42.64
N ILE A 238 -32.71 52.38 41.54
CA ILE A 238 -33.02 52.81 40.17
C ILE A 238 -34.52 52.62 39.87
N LYS A 239 -35.15 53.67 39.33
CA LYS A 239 -36.54 53.68 38.89
C LYS A 239 -36.67 54.07 37.42
N PRO A 240 -37.76 53.67 36.74
CA PRO A 240 -38.06 54.15 35.39
C PRO A 240 -38.11 55.68 35.36
N GLY A 241 -37.27 56.30 34.53
CA GLY A 241 -37.15 57.76 34.42
C GLY A 241 -35.86 58.33 35.02
N ASP A 242 -35.08 57.54 35.76
CA ASP A 242 -33.77 57.96 36.24
C ASP A 242 -32.76 58.11 35.10
N ILE A 243 -31.97 59.20 35.13
CA ILE A 243 -30.94 59.50 34.14
C ILE A 243 -29.60 59.00 34.69
N LEU A 244 -28.99 58.03 34.00
CA LEU A 244 -27.68 57.51 34.34
C LEU A 244 -26.58 58.29 33.60
N PRO A 245 -25.66 58.96 34.30
CA PRO A 245 -24.57 59.68 33.65
C PRO A 245 -23.51 58.66 33.16
N ILE A 246 -23.33 58.56 31.85
CA ILE A 246 -22.32 57.70 31.22
C ILE A 246 -21.35 58.59 30.44
N ALA A 247 -20.06 58.46 30.73
CA ALA A 247 -19.02 59.03 29.89
C ALA A 247 -18.80 58.10 28.69
N MET A 248 -19.10 58.58 27.49
CA MET A 248 -18.90 57.83 26.25
C MET A 248 -17.44 57.95 25.79
N PRO A 249 -16.75 56.84 25.50
CA PRO A 249 -15.39 56.90 24.94
C PRO A 249 -15.39 57.42 23.49
N GLU A 250 -14.25 57.96 23.04
CA GLU A 250 -14.09 58.48 21.68
C GLU A 250 -14.12 57.37 20.61
N THR A 251 -13.68 56.16 20.93
CA THR A 251 -13.74 54.98 20.05
C THR A 251 -14.20 53.75 20.82
N PHE A 252 -14.88 52.83 20.12
CA PHE A 252 -15.49 51.64 20.70
C PHE A 252 -14.83 50.36 20.19
N PRO A 253 -14.46 49.43 21.08
CA PRO A 253 -13.94 48.13 20.67
C PRO A 253 -15.04 47.24 20.07
N VAL A 254 -14.73 46.66 18.91
CA VAL A 254 -15.62 45.75 18.17
C VAL A 254 -15.13 44.32 18.34
N TYR A 255 -16.04 43.44 18.76
CA TYR A 255 -15.74 42.04 19.08
C TYR A 255 -16.43 41.09 18.12
N ILE A 256 -15.74 39.99 17.78
CA ILE A 256 -16.36 38.78 17.22
C ILE A 256 -16.29 37.70 18.28
N GLY A 257 -17.43 37.27 18.80
CA GLY A 257 -17.48 36.38 19.97
C GLY A 257 -16.85 37.03 21.20
N LYS A 258 -15.66 36.55 21.59
CA LYS A 258 -14.88 37.06 22.74
C LYS A 258 -13.60 37.82 22.33
N SER A 259 -13.28 37.86 21.04
CA SER A 259 -12.05 38.46 20.54
C SER A 259 -12.30 39.88 20.05
N GLU A 260 -11.54 40.84 20.56
CA GLU A 260 -11.51 42.22 20.07
C GLU A 260 -10.82 42.24 18.70
N LEU A 261 -11.48 42.82 17.69
CA LEU A 261 -10.98 42.85 16.31
C LEU A 261 -10.35 44.20 15.98
N PHE A 262 -11.06 45.31 16.24
CA PHE A 262 -10.60 46.67 15.99
C PHE A 262 -11.40 47.67 16.83
N ASN A 263 -10.91 48.91 16.91
CA ASN A 263 -11.68 50.03 17.45
C ASN A 263 -12.37 50.78 16.31
N ALA A 264 -13.60 51.22 16.55
CA ALA A 264 -14.38 51.99 15.58
C ALA A 264 -15.11 53.16 16.25
N LEU A 265 -15.28 54.24 15.51
CA LEU A 265 -16.15 55.35 15.86
C LEU A 265 -17.60 54.96 15.51
N ILE A 266 -18.54 55.16 16.43
CA ILE A 266 -19.97 55.00 16.13
C ILE A 266 -20.48 56.35 15.61
N VAL A 267 -21.00 56.36 14.39
CA VAL A 267 -21.57 57.54 13.75
C VAL A 267 -23.02 57.25 13.38
N GLU A 268 -23.91 58.22 13.59
CA GLU A 268 -25.30 58.15 13.15
C GLU A 268 -25.46 58.81 11.78
N ASP A 269 -26.03 58.09 10.81
CA ASP A 269 -26.48 58.65 9.53
C ASP A 269 -27.86 58.05 9.18
N LYS A 270 -28.83 58.92 8.85
CA LYS A 270 -30.21 58.53 8.47
C LYS A 270 -30.85 57.48 9.40
N ASP A 271 -30.88 57.78 10.70
CA ASP A 271 -31.44 56.93 11.76
C ASP A 271 -30.79 55.53 11.87
N LYS A 272 -29.56 55.39 11.36
CA LYS A 272 -28.77 54.15 11.45
C LYS A 272 -27.41 54.43 12.06
N LEU A 273 -26.97 53.52 12.92
CA LEU A 273 -25.62 53.54 13.49
C LEU A 273 -24.65 52.81 12.56
N PHE A 274 -23.56 53.48 12.22
CA PHE A 274 -22.47 52.98 11.41
C PHE A 274 -21.18 52.94 12.23
N LEU A 275 -20.32 51.99 11.90
CA LEU A 275 -18.95 51.92 12.40
C LEU A 275 -18.03 52.58 11.37
N SER A 276 -17.31 53.62 11.79
CA SER A 276 -16.38 54.40 10.98
C SER A 276 -14.99 54.41 11.62
N GLU A 277 -13.97 54.89 10.90
CA GLU A 277 -12.59 55.03 11.39
C GLU A 277 -12.04 53.76 12.06
N LEU A 278 -12.07 52.66 11.30
CA LEU A 278 -11.60 51.34 11.73
C LEU A 278 -10.10 51.39 12.01
N THR A 279 -9.72 51.38 13.29
CA THR A 279 -8.32 51.35 13.73
C THR A 279 -7.98 49.96 14.24
N SER A 280 -7.12 49.25 13.49
CA SER A 280 -6.62 47.93 13.89
C SER A 280 -5.64 48.09 15.05
N LYS A 281 -5.82 47.29 16.12
CA LYS A 281 -4.69 47.00 17.01
C LYS A 281 -3.74 46.13 16.21
N THR A 282 -2.53 46.63 15.98
CA THR A 282 -1.43 45.85 15.41
C THR A 282 -1.30 44.53 16.18
N GLU A 283 -1.43 43.42 15.45
CA GLU A 283 -1.21 42.08 15.98
C GLU A 283 0.18 42.04 16.64
N LYS A 284 0.23 41.68 17.93
CA LYS A 284 1.48 41.19 18.51
C LYS A 284 1.78 39.89 17.78
N SER A 285 2.73 39.96 16.85
CA SER A 285 3.36 38.82 16.21
C SER A 285 3.93 37.91 17.29
N TYR A 286 3.28 36.76 17.50
CA TYR A 286 3.89 35.62 18.17
C TYR A 286 4.67 34.86 17.10
N GLU A 287 6.01 34.94 17.18
CA GLU A 287 6.91 33.92 16.61
C GLU A 287 6.66 32.56 17.27
#